data_AF-Q3J9S0-F1
#
_entry.id   AF-Q3J9S0-F1
#
_cell.length_a   1.000
_cell.length_b   1.000
_cell.length_c   1.000
_cell.angle_alpha   90.00
_cell.angle_beta   90.00
_cell.angle_gamma   90.00
#
_symmetry.space_group_name_H-M   'P 1'
#
loop_
_entity.id
_entity.type
_entity.pdbx_description
1 polymer ?
#
loop_
_entity_poly.entity_id
_entity_poly.type
_entity_poly.pdbx_seq_one_letter_code
_entity_poly.pdbx_strand_id
1 'polypeptide(L)'
;MIMGFKGYFFVESLFVLRFGVQPLAEIVGLIQEAGPEIHLHLHPEWIDKLEQSLFPKRRGYLMRNFSLNEQSKLIQWGLKHLHAAGVPQVKAFRAGSFYA
;
A
#
# COMPACT_ATOMS: atom_id res chain seq x y z
N MET A 1 28.47 -7.44 16.42
CA MET A 1 27.99 -6.06 16.20
C MET A 1 27.34 -6.01 14.83
N ILE A 2 26.01 -5.99 14.77
CA ILE A 2 25.27 -5.79 13.52
C ILE A 2 24.99 -4.29 13.46
N MET A 3 25.34 -3.61 12.36
CA MET A 3 25.23 -2.16 12.22
C MET A 3 23.82 -1.66 12.55
N GLY A 4 23.68 -0.78 13.54
CA GLY A 4 22.42 -0.32 14.14
C GLY A 4 21.61 0.68 13.31
N PHE A 5 21.44 0.46 12.01
CA PHE A 5 20.56 1.30 11.18
C PHE A 5 19.14 0.74 11.14
N LYS A 6 18.18 1.54 11.60
CA LYS A 6 16.76 1.23 11.50
C LYS A 6 16.24 1.65 10.13
N GLY A 7 15.97 0.67 9.27
CA GLY A 7 15.34 0.89 7.96
C GLY A 7 13.82 1.03 8.04
N TYR A 8 13.22 1.56 6.97
CA TYR A 8 11.78 1.64 6.79
C TYR A 8 11.43 1.14 5.39
N PHE A 9 10.39 0.33 5.27
CA PHE A 9 9.87 -0.14 3.99
C PHE A 9 8.50 0.47 3.70
N PHE A 10 8.37 1.12 2.55
CA PHE A 10 7.09 1.53 2.00
C PHE A 10 6.55 0.38 1.14
N VAL A 11 5.53 -0.32 1.64
CA VAL A 11 5.02 -1.57 1.05
C VAL A 11 3.72 -1.30 0.29
N GLU A 12 3.69 -1.75 -0.97
CA GLU A 12 2.49 -1.72 -1.82
C GLU A 12 1.47 -2.74 -1.33
N SER A 13 0.21 -2.34 -1.18
CA SER A 13 -0.85 -3.22 -0.67
C SER A 13 -2.10 -3.29 -1.54
N LEU A 14 -2.19 -2.55 -2.65
CA LEU A 14 -3.31 -2.65 -3.59
C LEU A 14 -3.17 -3.84 -4.56
N PHE A 15 -1.99 -4.45 -4.69
CA PHE A 15 -1.88 -5.68 -5.49
C PHE A 15 -2.72 -6.84 -4.92
N VAL A 16 -3.09 -6.78 -3.63
CA VAL A 16 -4.01 -7.71 -2.96
C VAL A 16 -5.33 -7.85 -3.72
N LEU A 17 -5.77 -6.79 -4.40
CA LEU A 17 -6.97 -6.79 -5.23
C LEU A 17 -6.91 -7.81 -6.38
N ARG A 18 -5.69 -8.20 -6.80
CA ARG A 18 -5.46 -9.16 -7.87
C ARG A 18 -5.00 -10.53 -7.36
N PHE A 19 -4.15 -10.54 -6.33
CA PHE A 19 -3.45 -11.76 -5.88
C PHE A 19 -3.90 -12.29 -4.52
N GLY A 20 -4.85 -11.61 -3.86
CA GLY A 20 -5.24 -11.92 -2.50
C GLY A 20 -4.22 -11.46 -1.46
N VAL A 21 -4.53 -11.67 -0.18
CA VAL A 21 -3.74 -11.13 0.95
C VAL A 21 -2.49 -11.96 1.26
N GLN A 22 -2.45 -13.24 0.88
CA GLN A 22 -1.39 -14.16 1.29
C GLN A 22 0.03 -13.71 0.87
N PRO A 23 0.26 -13.27 -0.39
CA PRO A 23 1.60 -12.79 -0.76
C PRO A 23 2.01 -11.52 -0.01
N LEU A 24 1.03 -10.67 0.36
CA LEU A 24 1.32 -9.49 1.18
C LEU A 24 1.72 -9.88 2.60
N ALA A 25 1.05 -10.87 3.20
CA ALA A 25 1.39 -11.40 4.51
C ALA A 25 2.80 -12.00 4.55
N GLU A 26 3.20 -12.74 3.50
CA GLU A 26 4.56 -13.27 3.36
C GLU A 26 5.62 -12.15 3.33
N ILE A 27 5.43 -11.13 2.48
CA ILE A 27 6.33 -9.98 2.39
C ILE A 27 6.42 -9.24 3.73
N VAL A 28 5.27 -9.02 4.38
CA VAL A 28 5.20 -8.35 5.68
C VAL A 28 5.96 -9.15 6.75
N GLY A 29 5.77 -10.47 6.79
CA GLY A 29 6.49 -11.36 7.71
C GLY A 29 8.01 -11.27 7.54
N LEU A 30 8.50 -11.38 6.31
CA LEU A 30 9.94 -11.29 6.01
C LEU A 30 10.55 -9.94 6.45
N ILE A 31 9.84 -8.84 6.24
CA ILE A 31 10.32 -7.51 6.66
C ILE A 31 10.31 -7.40 8.18
N GLN A 32 9.25 -7.88 8.85
CA GLN A 32 9.15 -7.83 10.31
C GLN A 32 10.21 -8.69 11.00
N GLU A 33 10.50 -9.89 10.47
CA GLU A 33 11.59 -10.76 10.95
C GLU A 33 12.97 -10.09 10.85
N ALA A 34 13.19 -9.28 9.82
CA ALA A 34 14.41 -8.51 9.66
C ALA A 34 14.51 -7.29 10.61
N GLY A 35 13.39 -6.80 11.15
CA GLY A 35 13.31 -5.67 12.11
C GLY A 35 12.95 -4.26 11.61
N PRO A 36 13.00 -3.91 10.31
CA PRO A 36 12.51 -2.62 9.79
C PRO A 36 11.02 -2.33 10.07
N GLU A 37 10.66 -1.05 10.13
CA GLU A 37 9.25 -0.63 10.19
C GLU A 37 8.59 -0.65 8.80
N ILE A 38 7.29 -0.94 8.76
CA ILE A 38 6.50 -0.96 7.52
C ILE A 38 5.57 0.24 7.47
N HIS A 39 5.54 0.89 6.31
CA HIS A 39 4.71 2.05 6.00
C HIS A 39 4.00 1.86 4.65
N LEU A 40 2.97 2.67 4.41
CA LEU A 40 2.08 2.46 3.27
C LEU A 40 2.66 3.06 1.98
N HIS A 41 2.78 2.25 0.94
CA HIS A 41 3.01 2.70 -0.44
C HIS A 41 1.79 2.39 -1.29
N LEU A 42 1.37 3.28 -2.19
CA LEU A 42 0.26 2.97 -3.11
C LEU A 42 0.47 3.47 -4.53
N HIS A 43 0.30 2.56 -5.48
CA HIS A 43 0.13 2.79 -6.92
C HIS A 43 -1.36 2.66 -7.26
N PRO A 44 -2.08 3.77 -7.53
CA PRO A 44 -3.52 3.73 -7.77
C PRO A 44 -3.92 2.86 -8.98
N GLU A 45 -3.04 2.66 -9.95
CA GLU A 45 -3.28 1.82 -11.14
C GLU A 45 -3.58 0.35 -10.80
N TRP A 46 -3.28 -0.11 -9.58
CA TRP A 46 -3.73 -1.43 -9.12
C TRP A 46 -5.25 -1.58 -9.08
N ILE A 47 -5.99 -0.48 -8.85
CA ILE A 47 -7.47 -0.54 -8.85
C ILE A 47 -8.03 -0.82 -10.24
N ASP A 48 -7.24 -0.61 -11.30
CA ASP A 48 -7.64 -0.90 -12.68
C ASP A 48 -7.68 -2.41 -12.94
N LYS A 49 -7.10 -3.22 -12.04
CA LYS A 49 -7.10 -4.68 -12.09
C LYS A 49 -8.35 -5.31 -11.45
N LEU A 50 -9.22 -4.51 -10.86
CA LEU A 50 -10.52 -4.97 -10.37
C LEU A 50 -11.50 -5.17 -11.52
N GLU A 51 -12.29 -6.25 -11.44
CA GLU A 51 -13.41 -6.48 -12.35
C GLU A 51 -14.47 -5.37 -12.20
N GLN A 52 -14.82 -5.05 -10.96
CA GLN A 52 -15.67 -3.90 -10.64
C GLN A 52 -14.81 -2.72 -10.20
N SER A 53 -14.87 -1.63 -10.97
CA SER A 53 -14.10 -0.43 -10.64
C SER A 53 -14.49 0.15 -9.29
N LEU A 54 -13.49 0.45 -8.46
CA LEU A 54 -13.67 1.15 -7.19
C LEU A 54 -14.23 2.57 -7.40
N PHE A 55 -13.87 3.21 -8.52
CA PHE A 55 -14.28 4.56 -8.87
C PHE A 55 -14.80 4.60 -10.32
N PRO A 56 -16.09 4.90 -10.54
CA PRO A 56 -16.71 4.76 -11.86
C PRO A 56 -16.04 5.55 -13.00
N LYS A 57 -15.35 6.65 -12.69
CA LYS A 57 -14.82 7.61 -13.68
C LYS A 57 -13.32 7.93 -13.54
N ARG A 58 -12.59 7.29 -12.62
CA ARG A 58 -11.18 7.65 -12.32
C ARG A 58 -10.29 6.42 -12.32
N ARG A 59 -9.21 6.49 -13.10
CA ARG A 59 -8.17 5.47 -13.28
C ARG A 59 -6.81 6.14 -13.52
N GLY A 60 -5.73 5.37 -13.43
CA GLY A 60 -4.37 5.83 -13.74
C GLY A 60 -3.43 5.92 -12.54
N TYR A 61 -2.17 6.27 -12.80
CA TYR A 61 -1.06 6.11 -11.84
C TYR A 61 -0.77 7.33 -10.95
N LEU A 62 -1.32 8.49 -11.28
CA LEU A 62 -1.09 9.74 -10.54
C LEU A 62 -2.13 9.93 -9.43
N MET A 63 -1.69 9.92 -8.16
CA MET A 63 -2.56 10.12 -7.00
C MET A 63 -3.31 11.47 -7.03
N ARG A 64 -2.70 12.54 -7.57
CA ARG A 64 -3.34 13.86 -7.70
C ARG A 64 -4.58 13.87 -8.60
N ASN A 65 -4.71 12.90 -9.51
CA ASN A 65 -5.87 12.81 -10.38
C ASN A 65 -7.12 12.32 -9.64
N PHE A 66 -6.99 11.81 -8.42
CA PHE A 66 -8.13 11.41 -7.58
C PHE A 66 -8.58 12.59 -6.72
N SER A 67 -9.89 12.73 -6.50
CA SER A 67 -10.41 13.69 -5.52
C SER A 67 -9.93 13.34 -4.11
N LEU A 68 -9.96 14.29 -3.17
CA LEU A 68 -9.58 14.03 -1.77
C LEU A 68 -10.31 12.81 -1.19
N ASN A 69 -11.61 12.69 -1.43
CA ASN A 69 -12.41 11.55 -0.99
C ASN A 69 -11.93 10.22 -1.59
N GLU A 70 -11.59 10.21 -2.89
CA GLU A 70 -11.05 9.02 -3.56
C GLU A 70 -9.65 8.67 -3.04
N GLN A 71 -8.76 9.66 -2.84
CA GLN A 71 -7.44 9.46 -2.23
C GLN A 71 -7.56 8.88 -0.81
N SER A 72 -8.46 9.42 0.02
CA SER A 72 -8.72 8.92 1.37
C SER A 72 -9.21 7.47 1.34
N LYS A 73 -10.08 7.10 0.40
CA LYS A 73 -10.56 5.71 0.24
C LYS A 73 -9.44 4.76 -0.18
N LEU A 74 -8.57 5.18 -1.11
CA LEU A 74 -7.39 4.39 -1.53
C LEU A 74 -6.46 4.14 -0.34
N ILE A 75 -6.16 5.18 0.44
CA ILE A 75 -5.33 5.07 1.64
C ILE A 75 -5.97 4.14 2.68
N GLN A 76 -7.27 4.29 2.96
CA GLN A 76 -7.99 3.43 3.90
C GLN A 76 -7.97 1.96 3.47
N TRP A 77 -8.14 1.68 2.18
CA TRP A 77 -8.03 0.33 1.63
C TRP A 77 -6.63 -0.24 1.78
N GLY A 78 -5.61 0.56 1.42
CA GLY A 78 -4.22 0.13 1.56
C GLY A 78 -3.85 -0.19 3.02
N LEU A 79 -4.29 0.64 3.96
CA LEU A 79 -4.15 0.41 5.40
C LEU A 79 -4.87 -0.88 5.85
N LYS A 80 -6.10 -1.10 5.39
CA LYS A 80 -6.87 -2.32 5.71
C LYS A 80 -6.12 -3.57 5.26
N HIS A 81 -5.52 -3.56 4.07
CA HIS A 81 -4.75 -4.71 3.59
C HIS A 81 -3.46 -4.94 4.37
N LEU A 82 -2.71 -3.88 4.71
CA LEU A 82 -1.54 -4.02 5.58
C LEU A 82 -1.90 -4.54 6.97
N HIS A 83 -3.01 -4.07 7.55
CA HIS A 83 -3.50 -4.59 8.82
C HIS A 83 -3.90 -6.06 8.72
N ALA A 84 -4.61 -6.45 7.66
CA ALA A 84 -4.96 -7.85 7.40
C ALA A 84 -3.73 -8.75 7.18
N ALA A 85 -2.62 -8.18 6.70
CA ALA A 85 -1.34 -8.85 6.52
C ALA A 85 -0.45 -8.88 7.79
N GLY A 86 -0.91 -8.32 8.92
CA GLY A 86 -0.21 -8.38 10.20
C GLY A 86 0.59 -7.12 10.57
N VAL A 87 0.44 -6.01 9.85
CA VAL A 87 1.06 -4.72 10.22
C VAL A 87 0.17 -3.99 11.24
N PRO A 88 0.56 -3.88 12.52
CA PRO A 88 -0.31 -3.33 13.56
C PRO A 88 -0.43 -1.80 13.51
N GLN A 89 0.60 -1.11 13.00
CA GLN A 89 0.63 0.35 12.94
C GLN A 89 1.38 0.84 11.70
N VAL A 90 0.78 1.80 11.00
CA VAL A 90 1.38 2.54 9.91
C VAL A 90 1.41 4.02 10.29
N LYS A 91 2.58 4.66 10.20
CA LYS A 91 2.79 6.06 10.60
C LYS A 91 3.08 7.01 9.44
N ALA A 92 3.41 6.46 8.28
CA ALA A 92 3.73 7.23 7.09
C ALA A 92 3.07 6.62 5.85
N PHE A 93 2.86 7.48 4.86
CA PHE A 93 2.32 7.13 3.55
C PHE A 93 3.17 7.78 2.46
N ARG A 94 3.43 7.04 1.38
CA ARG A 94 4.07 7.52 0.16
C ARG A 94 3.26 7.08 -1.05
N ALA A 95 2.88 8.04 -1.91
CA ALA A 95 2.29 7.69 -3.20
C ALA A 95 3.36 7.11 -4.14
N GLY A 96 2.98 6.15 -4.98
CA GLY A 96 3.78 5.65 -6.10
C GLY A 96 4.14 6.76 -7.07
N SER A 97 3.15 7.58 -7.41
CA SER A 97 3.36 8.84 -8.12
C SER A 97 2.28 9.83 -7.70
N PHE A 98 2.69 11.06 -7.35
CA PHE A 98 1.75 12.12 -7.00
C PHE A 98 1.60 13.15 -8.12
N TYR A 99 2.71 13.55 -8.73
CA TYR A 99 2.79 14.53 -9.80
C TYR A 99 3.92 14.15 -10.77
N ALA A 100 3.93 14.71 -11.98
CA ALA A 100 4.94 14.48 -13.01
C ALA A 100 6.07 15.52 -12.92
#